data_AF-A0A7Z0LIT3-F1
#
_entry.id   AF-A0A7Z0LIT3-F1
#
_cell.length_a   1.000
_cell.length_b   1.000
_cell.length_c   1.000
_cell.angle_alpha   90.00
_cell.angle_beta   90.00
_cell.angle_gamma   90.00
#
_symmetry.space_group_name_H-M   'P 1'
#
loop_
_entity.id
_entity.type
_entity.pdbx_description
1 polymer ?
#
loop_
_entity_poly.entity_id
_entity_poly.type
_entity_poly.pdbx_seq_one_letter_code
_entity_poly.pdbx_strand_id
1 'polypeptide(L)'
;MSSTYPHYESPIQLYDVVFIIIPRLDRAQKLVNKTLDTLIEGATDPKDLTKRLEQRRDFTLELQAIHTNLEYLLERHRPDVKELLRTGGISGNRAIEPDEMEQDAIERAKEIYRKVVEFQTGRRNVPF
;
A
#
# COMPACT_ATOMS: atom_id res chain seq x y z
N MET A 1 -15.78 9.15 33.61
CA MET A 1 -16.67 9.45 32.47
C MET A 1 -15.88 9.16 31.21
N SER A 2 -16.03 7.96 30.67
CA SER A 2 -15.33 7.55 29.45
C SER A 2 -16.18 7.93 28.25
N SER A 3 -15.60 8.71 27.35
CA SER A 3 -16.27 9.26 26.17
C SER A 3 -16.45 8.15 25.13
N THR A 4 -17.68 7.64 25.00
CA THR A 4 -18.08 6.64 24.01
C THR A 4 -18.52 7.32 22.72
N TYR A 5 -17.61 8.00 22.03
CA TYR A 5 -17.86 8.38 20.63
C TYR A 5 -17.17 7.34 19.75
N PRO A 6 -17.90 6.62 18.90
CA PRO A 6 -17.25 5.84 17.85
C PRO A 6 -16.44 6.83 17.00
N HIS A 7 -15.14 6.58 16.88
CA HIS A 7 -14.36 7.19 15.81
C HIS A 7 -14.98 6.69 14.51
N TYR A 8 -15.86 7.48 13.91
CA TYR A 8 -16.24 7.29 12.52
C TYR A 8 -15.00 7.64 11.70
N GLU A 9 -14.13 6.66 11.47
CA GLU A 9 -13.20 6.74 10.37
C GLU A 9 -14.02 7.06 9.12
N SER A 10 -13.63 8.12 8.41
CA SER A 10 -14.33 8.49 7.20
C SER A 10 -14.31 7.30 6.24
N PRO A 11 -15.45 6.96 5.59
CA PRO A 11 -15.51 5.83 4.68
C PRO A 11 -14.42 5.96 3.62
N ILE A 12 -13.67 4.88 3.40
CA ILE A 12 -12.60 4.86 2.38
C ILE A 12 -13.23 5.18 1.03
N GLN A 13 -12.65 6.13 0.30
CA GLN A 13 -13.12 6.46 -1.03
C GLN A 13 -12.39 5.63 -2.08
N LEU A 14 -13.12 5.21 -3.12
CA LEU A 14 -12.52 4.52 -4.27
C LEU A 14 -11.40 5.36 -4.91
N TYR A 15 -11.56 6.69 -4.90
CA TYR A 15 -10.51 7.64 -5.30
C TYR A 15 -9.21 7.44 -4.51
N ASP A 16 -9.28 7.30 -3.20
CA ASP A 16 -8.10 7.16 -2.34
C ASP A 16 -7.34 5.88 -2.70
N VAL A 17 -8.06 4.78 -2.95
CA VAL A 17 -7.42 3.52 -3.36
C VAL A 17 -6.70 3.68 -4.71
N VAL A 18 -7.39 4.22 -5.71
CA VAL A 18 -6.90 4.27 -7.09
C VAL A 18 -5.82 5.33 -7.30
N PHE A 19 -5.98 6.53 -6.74
CA PHE A 19 -5.11 7.68 -7.02
C PHE A 19 -4.08 7.97 -5.92
N ILE A 20 -4.27 7.41 -4.72
CA ILE A 20 -3.39 7.69 -3.59
C ILE A 20 -2.65 6.43 -3.15
N ILE A 21 -3.37 5.41 -2.70
CA ILE A 21 -2.79 4.23 -2.04
C ILE A 21 -1.98 3.40 -3.03
N ILE A 22 -2.57 2.94 -4.15
CA ILE A 22 -1.87 2.12 -5.15
C ILE A 22 -0.63 2.84 -5.72
N PRO A 23 -0.73 4.10 -6.21
CA PRO A 23 0.45 4.79 -6.73
C PRO A 23 1.56 5.01 -5.69
N ARG A 24 1.22 5.14 -4.40
CA ARG A 24 2.20 5.26 -3.32
C ARG A 24 2.83 3.93 -2.95
N LEU A 25 2.05 2.85 -2.95
CA LEU A 25 2.56 1.48 -2.78
C LEU A 25 3.57 1.16 -3.89
N ASP A 26 3.25 1.45 -5.15
CA ASP A 26 4.16 1.23 -6.28
C ASP A 26 5.49 1.99 -6.15
N ARG A 27 5.43 3.24 -5.66
CA ARG A 27 6.63 4.04 -5.38
C ARG A 27 7.46 3.43 -4.25
N ALA A 28 6.79 3.01 -3.18
CA ALA A 28 7.45 2.36 -2.04
C ALA A 28 8.12 1.05 -2.46
N GLN A 29 7.42 0.19 -3.21
CA GLN A 29 7.95 -1.04 -3.77
C GLN A 29 9.23 -0.79 -4.58
N LYS A 30 9.20 0.17 -5.52
CA LYS A 30 10.37 0.50 -6.34
C LYS A 30 11.58 0.90 -5.50
N LEU A 31 11.37 1.69 -4.45
CA LEU A 31 12.44 2.14 -3.55
C LEU A 31 13.00 1.00 -2.70
N VAL A 32 12.13 0.16 -2.13
CA VAL A 32 12.54 -0.99 -1.32
C VAL A 32 13.31 -2.00 -2.18
N ASN A 33 12.79 -2.33 -3.37
CA ASN A 33 13.45 -3.26 -4.28
C ASN A 33 14.82 -2.74 -4.70
N LYS A 34 14.93 -1.48 -5.12
CA LYS A 34 16.22 -0.87 -5.47
C LYS A 34 17.22 -0.91 -4.30
N THR A 35 16.74 -0.69 -3.08
CA THR A 35 17.57 -0.75 -1.87
C THR A 35 18.05 -2.17 -1.61
N LEU A 36 17.17 -3.16 -1.68
CA LEU A 36 17.51 -4.57 -1.49
C LEU A 36 18.49 -5.05 -2.57
N ASP A 37 18.27 -4.67 -3.83
CA ASP A 37 19.17 -5.03 -4.93
C ASP A 37 20.58 -4.47 -4.68
N THR A 38 20.69 -3.19 -4.26
CA THR A 38 21.98 -2.57 -3.90
C THR A 38 22.67 -3.33 -2.74
N LEU A 39 21.91 -3.74 -1.72
CA LEU A 39 22.45 -4.48 -0.57
C LEU A 39 22.88 -5.89 -0.95
N ILE A 40 22.14 -6.56 -1.83
CA ILE A 40 22.46 -7.89 -2.34
C ILE A 40 23.73 -7.85 -3.19
N GLU A 41 23.84 -6.88 -4.10
CA GLU A 41 25.00 -6.69 -4.97
C GLU A 41 26.27 -6.35 -4.16
N GLY A 42 26.12 -5.59 -3.07
CA GLY A 42 27.23 -5.20 -2.20
C GLY A 42 27.61 -6.21 -1.12
N ALA A 43 26.86 -7.32 -0.96
CA ALA A 43 27.08 -8.26 0.14
C ALA A 43 28.33 -9.12 -0.09
N THR A 44 29.33 -8.94 0.77
CA THR A 44 30.56 -9.76 0.76
C THR A 44 30.51 -10.92 1.77
N ASP A 45 29.63 -10.85 2.77
CA ASP A 45 29.38 -11.93 3.74
C ASP A 45 28.20 -12.79 3.26
N PRO A 46 28.40 -14.12 3.09
CA PRO A 46 27.33 -15.04 2.73
C PRO A 46 26.10 -14.96 3.65
N LYS A 47 26.29 -14.68 4.95
CA LYS A 47 25.16 -14.55 5.89
C LYS A 47 24.31 -13.31 5.62
N ASP A 48 24.96 -12.18 5.33
CA ASP A 48 24.24 -10.95 4.97
C ASP A 48 23.50 -11.15 3.65
N LEU A 49 24.15 -11.77 2.65
CA LEU A 49 23.51 -12.11 1.38
C LEU A 49 22.23 -12.95 1.58
N THR A 50 22.32 -14.05 2.33
CA THR A 50 21.15 -14.90 2.64
C THR A 50 20.03 -14.09 3.28
N LYS A 51 20.36 -13.25 4.28
CA LYS A 51 19.38 -12.39 4.93
C LYS A 51 18.70 -11.42 3.97
N ARG A 52 19.44 -10.79 3.04
CA ARG A 52 18.86 -9.86 2.06
C ARG A 52 17.96 -10.56 1.05
N LEU A 53 18.32 -11.78 0.65
CA LEU A 53 17.49 -12.61 -0.23
C LEU A 53 16.18 -13.02 0.45
N GLU A 54 16.22 -13.39 1.74
CA GLU A 54 15.02 -13.66 2.53
C GLU A 54 14.13 -12.43 2.64
N GLN A 55 14.70 -11.26 2.98
CA GLN A 55 13.97 -9.99 3.02
C GLN A 55 13.28 -9.66 1.69
N ARG A 56 13.97 -9.88 0.55
CA ARG A 56 13.38 -9.67 -0.78
C ARG A 56 12.23 -10.63 -1.05
N ARG A 57 12.36 -11.91 -0.68
CA ARG A 57 11.30 -12.90 -0.86
C ARG A 57 10.08 -12.54 -0.02
N ASP A 58 10.27 -12.24 1.26
CA ASP A 58 9.17 -11.97 2.18
C ASP A 58 8.42 -10.69 1.78
N PHE A 59 9.14 -9.64 1.37
CA PHE A 59 8.52 -8.42 0.83
C PHE A 59 7.76 -8.67 -0.47
N THR A 60 8.27 -9.54 -1.34
CA THR A 60 7.57 -9.92 -2.59
C THR A 60 6.26 -10.63 -2.29
N LEU A 61 6.25 -11.56 -1.33
CA LEU A 61 5.04 -12.28 -0.93
C LEU A 61 4.01 -11.36 -0.27
N GLU A 62 4.45 -10.44 0.59
CA GLU A 62 3.57 -9.44 1.20
C GLU A 62 2.92 -8.56 0.13
N LEU A 63 3.69 -8.05 -0.83
CA LEU A 63 3.15 -7.25 -1.93
C LEU A 63 2.16 -8.03 -2.79
N GLN A 64 2.44 -9.29 -3.10
CA GLN A 64 1.50 -10.15 -3.86
C GLN A 64 0.17 -10.31 -3.13
N ALA A 65 0.20 -10.50 -1.81
CA ALA A 65 -1.02 -10.58 -1.01
C ALA A 65 -1.80 -9.26 -1.02
N ILE A 66 -1.12 -8.12 -0.89
CA ILE A 66 -1.74 -6.80 -0.95
C ILE A 66 -2.37 -6.57 -2.33
N HIS A 67 -1.61 -6.80 -3.42
CA HIS A 67 -2.12 -6.59 -4.77
C HIS A 67 -3.31 -7.48 -5.10
N THR A 68 -3.29 -8.76 -4.75
CA THR A 68 -4.42 -9.68 -4.98
C THR A 68 -5.71 -9.16 -4.34
N ASN A 69 -5.63 -8.68 -3.09
CA ASN A 69 -6.81 -8.17 -2.38
C ASN A 69 -7.27 -6.80 -2.92
N LEU A 70 -6.34 -5.90 -3.26
CA LEU A 70 -6.70 -4.63 -3.91
C LEU A 70 -7.31 -4.84 -5.30
N GLU A 71 -6.81 -5.81 -6.07
CA GLU A 71 -7.39 -6.18 -7.37
C GLU A 71 -8.82 -6.71 -7.21
N TYR A 72 -9.07 -7.58 -6.23
CA TYR A 72 -10.41 -8.06 -5.93
C TYR A 72 -11.37 -6.93 -5.54
N LEU A 73 -10.91 -6.01 -4.69
CA LEU A 73 -11.68 -4.82 -4.32
C LEU A 73 -12.02 -3.96 -5.55
N LEU A 74 -11.04 -3.66 -6.39
CA LEU A 74 -11.26 -2.86 -7.61
C LEU A 74 -12.19 -3.57 -8.60
N GLU A 75 -12.12 -4.90 -8.66
CA GLU A 75 -12.96 -5.72 -9.52
C GLU A 75 -14.43 -5.66 -9.12
N ARG A 76 -14.73 -5.70 -7.81
CA ARG A 76 -16.09 -5.49 -7.28
C ARG A 76 -16.67 -4.13 -7.66
N HIS A 77 -15.80 -3.12 -7.80
CA HIS A 77 -16.15 -1.76 -8.17
C HIS A 77 -15.83 -1.42 -9.64
N ARG A 78 -15.65 -2.42 -10.50
CA ARG A 78 -15.16 -2.24 -11.88
C ARG A 78 -15.86 -1.13 -12.67
N PRO A 79 -17.21 -0.98 -12.68
CA PRO A 79 -17.85 0.11 -13.43
C PRO A 79 -17.44 1.49 -12.92
N ASP A 80 -17.37 1.66 -11.61
CA ASP A 80 -16.99 2.90 -10.95
C ASP A 80 -15.51 3.20 -11.20
N VAL A 81 -14.64 2.19 -11.07
CA VAL A 81 -13.20 2.31 -11.39
C VAL A 81 -12.99 2.76 -12.83
N LYS A 82 -13.72 2.18 -13.79
CA LYS A 82 -13.64 2.58 -15.20
C LYS A 82 -14.02 4.05 -15.40
N GLU A 83 -15.11 4.50 -14.79
CA GLU A 83 -15.55 5.89 -14.88
C GLU A 83 -14.57 6.85 -14.19
N LEU A 84 -14.06 6.45 -13.03
CA LEU A 84 -13.07 7.18 -12.26
C LEU A 84 -11.77 7.37 -13.04
N LEU A 85 -11.25 6.31 -13.67
CA LEU A 85 -10.07 6.39 -14.53
C LEU A 85 -10.34 7.23 -15.78
N ARG A 86 -11.50 7.05 -16.44
CA ARG A 86 -11.88 7.78 -17.66
C ARG A 86 -11.96 9.29 -17.42
N THR A 87 -12.42 9.70 -16.25
CA THR A 87 -12.65 11.11 -15.91
C THR A 87 -11.51 11.74 -15.11
N GLY A 88 -10.43 11.00 -14.82
CA GLY A 88 -9.35 11.49 -13.97
C GLY A 88 -9.80 11.80 -12.54
N GLY A 89 -10.80 11.07 -12.03
CA GLY A 89 -11.32 11.20 -10.68
C GLY A 89 -12.42 12.25 -10.50
N ILE A 90 -12.91 12.88 -11.57
CA ILE A 90 -14.02 13.86 -11.51
C ILE A 90 -15.36 13.15 -11.20
N SER A 91 -15.56 11.96 -11.74
CA SER A 91 -16.79 11.15 -11.58
C SER A 91 -16.44 9.72 -11.22
N GLY A 92 -17.41 8.95 -10.72
CA GLY A 92 -17.19 7.54 -10.37
C GLY A 92 -16.52 7.33 -9.01
N ASN A 93 -16.27 8.39 -8.25
CA ASN A 93 -15.86 8.25 -6.85
C ASN A 93 -17.06 7.86 -5.98
N ARG A 94 -16.82 6.94 -5.03
CA ARG A 94 -17.80 6.48 -4.06
C ARG A 94 -17.11 5.97 -2.81
N ALA A 95 -17.84 6.01 -1.70
CA ALA A 95 -17.48 5.24 -0.52
C ALA A 95 -17.50 3.74 -0.86
N ILE A 96 -16.47 3.03 -0.41
CA ILE A 96 -16.36 1.58 -0.51
C ILE A 96 -16.39 0.96 0.89
N GLU A 97 -16.85 -0.29 0.95
CA GLU A 97 -16.86 -1.10 2.17
C GLU A 97 -15.97 -2.33 1.91
N PRO A 98 -14.68 -2.24 2.28
CA PRO A 98 -13.76 -3.36 2.17
C PRO A 98 -14.17 -4.49 3.12
N ASP A 99 -13.97 -5.74 2.70
CA ASP A 99 -13.95 -6.86 3.64
C ASP A 99 -12.67 -6.85 4.50
N GLU A 100 -12.55 -7.80 5.43
CA GLU A 100 -11.41 -7.86 6.35
C GLU A 100 -10.05 -7.96 5.64
N MET A 101 -9.98 -8.72 4.54
CA MET A 101 -8.73 -8.93 3.80
C MET A 101 -8.39 -7.73 2.92
N GLU A 102 -9.40 -7.11 2.31
CA GLU A 102 -9.26 -5.86 1.55
C GLU A 102 -8.85 -4.70 2.48
N GLN A 103 -9.42 -4.62 3.68
CA GLN A 103 -9.07 -3.62 4.69
C GLN A 103 -7.63 -3.81 5.19
N ASP A 104 -7.23 -5.04 5.51
CA ASP A 104 -5.85 -5.35 5.90
C ASP A 104 -4.86 -5.00 4.78
N ALA A 105 -5.20 -5.28 3.52
CA ALA A 105 -4.37 -4.90 2.38
C ALA A 105 -4.21 -3.38 2.24
N ILE A 106 -5.28 -2.60 2.45
CA ILE A 106 -5.23 -1.13 2.45
C ILE A 106 -4.30 -0.63 3.57
N GLU A 107 -4.47 -1.12 4.79
CA GLU A 107 -3.66 -0.66 5.93
C GLU A 107 -2.19 -1.03 5.78
N ARG A 108 -1.87 -2.23 5.28
CA ARG A 108 -0.48 -2.61 4.99
C ARG A 108 0.12 -1.79 3.87
N ALA A 109 -0.63 -1.49 2.81
CA ALA A 109 -0.16 -0.60 1.75
C ALA A 109 0.20 0.80 2.30
N LYS A 110 -0.65 1.35 3.17
CA LYS A 110 -0.38 2.61 3.87
C LYS A 110 0.86 2.50 4.77
N GLU A 111 1.00 1.41 5.51
CA GLU A 111 2.12 1.19 6.41
C GLU A 111 3.45 1.08 5.66
N ILE A 112 3.51 0.33 4.56
CA ILE A 112 4.70 0.20 3.71
C ILE A 112 5.14 1.58 3.22
N TYR A 113 4.22 2.38 2.67
CA TYR A 113 4.56 3.73 2.22
C TYR A 113 5.03 4.63 3.36
N ARG A 114 4.36 4.56 4.53
CA ARG A 114 4.76 5.34 5.71
C ARG A 114 6.18 5.01 6.15
N LYS A 115 6.53 3.72 6.25
CA LYS A 115 7.88 3.26 6.62
C LYS A 115 8.93 3.75 5.63
N VAL A 116 8.64 3.70 4.34
CA VAL A 116 9.57 4.21 3.31
C VAL A 116 9.76 5.73 3.43
N VAL A 117 8.70 6.50 3.65
CA VAL A 117 8.80 7.95 3.84
C VAL A 117 9.55 8.30 5.12
N GLU A 118 9.29 7.59 6.23
CA GLU A 118 10.02 7.77 7.48
C GLU A 118 11.51 7.49 7.27
N PHE A 119 11.85 6.40 6.58
CA PHE A 119 13.23 6.07 6.27
C PHE A 119 13.91 7.14 5.40
N GLN A 120 13.22 7.67 4.39
CA GLN A 120 13.81 8.66 3.46
C GLN A 120 13.92 10.07 4.05
N THR A 121 12.98 10.47 4.91
CA THR A 121 12.81 11.89 5.29
C THR A 121 12.82 12.14 6.79
N GLY A 122 12.78 11.10 7.61
CA GLY A 122 12.60 11.18 9.06
C GLY A 122 11.18 11.59 9.49
N ARG A 123 10.24 11.79 8.56
CA ARG A 123 8.85 12.18 8.87
C ARG A 123 8.03 10.97 9.30
N ARG A 124 7.43 11.06 10.49
CA ARG A 124 6.57 10.00 11.06
C ARG A 124 5.08 10.14 10.72
N ASN A 125 4.63 11.36 10.41
CA ASN A 125 3.25 11.62 10.02
C ASN A 125 3.16 11.78 8.50
N VAL A 126 2.49 10.83 7.85
CA VAL A 126 2.34 10.77 6.38
C VAL A 126 0.85 10.78 6.07
N PRO A 127 0.33 11.84 5.41
CA PRO A 127 -1.10 11.96 5.15
C PRO A 127 -1.53 11.00 4.05
N PHE A 128 -2.70 10.37 4.18
CA PHE A 128 -3.34 9.52 3.16
C PHE A 128 -4.66 10.13 2.74
#